data_AF-G9ZD80-F1
#
_entry.id   AF-G9ZD80-F1
#
_cell.length_a   1.000
_cell.length_b   1.000
_cell.length_c   1.000
_cell.angle_alpha   90.00
_cell.angle_beta   90.00
_cell.angle_gamma   90.00
#
_symmetry.space_group_name_H-M   'P 1'
#
loop_
_entity.id
_entity.type
_entity.pdbx_description
1 polymer ?
#
loop_
_entity_poly.entity_id
_entity_poly.type
_entity_poly.pdbx_seq_one_letter_code
_entity_poly.pdbx_strand_id
1 'polypeptide(L)'
;EFGHIENGDPALYNRLSAMLAGYFATGSRKEQERLYTDPDTQVLSLSGLSDSAEKDQFGINISILYLYGRLLQAAFARRREAMADARAVQYTRDPAALIGALQKAWALQQQGIHPRRPPPDRAHIYFINYRRPGWRRLRTHPTLRERIRTWGGNISDVDLPAILARINACRSSRAATPLRPVAPPPEPNPTYPLAAYDRLLAAELRPAPTDPAAALLAIFAYHSGTALADLERAGLLPSERLFTCRRAYDTIAQSEPLLRLALTAHLSRAAFTFDIAEKRRLDPIIRHLVEHDGQLSRYELAAFIAWRATCITGCGADYRAHEADIAWLYNFLACDDPDDPNPQATYEDLLEVSALPLGQTSAWQPLDTGSSKTGLQLCHHCEALRRLAPIFRRYLLITLNLHYRSKAEITLQQAYLRFALQQILTGPPPPQKRQRGINIGFLRRVGFSPPSRT
;
A
#
# COMPACT_ATOMS: atom_id res chain seq x y z
N GLU A 1 10.83 3.10 -22.72
CA GLU A 1 10.72 1.99 -21.73
C GLU A 1 10.28 0.63 -22.29
N PHE A 2 9.04 0.41 -22.73
CA PHE A 2 8.62 -0.93 -23.20
C PHE A 2 9.47 -1.46 -24.37
N GLY A 3 9.86 -0.59 -25.30
CA GLY A 3 10.81 -0.95 -26.37
C GLY A 3 12.20 -1.37 -25.87
N HIS A 4 12.65 -0.90 -24.70
CA HIS A 4 13.90 -1.36 -24.10
C HIS A 4 13.77 -2.79 -23.59
N ILE A 5 12.65 -3.09 -22.92
CA ILE A 5 12.37 -4.41 -22.36
C ILE A 5 12.27 -5.45 -23.48
N GLU A 6 11.50 -5.16 -24.53
CA GLU A 6 11.31 -6.12 -25.63
C GLU A 6 12.61 -6.37 -26.41
N ASN A 7 13.45 -5.35 -26.58
CA ASN A 7 14.76 -5.53 -27.22
C ASN A 7 15.83 -6.12 -26.28
N GLY A 8 15.46 -6.53 -25.06
CA GLY A 8 16.38 -7.12 -24.08
C GLY A 8 17.48 -6.18 -23.59
N ASP A 9 17.27 -4.86 -23.64
CA ASP A 9 18.24 -3.85 -23.17
C ASP A 9 18.76 -4.15 -21.76
N PRO A 10 17.90 -4.42 -20.74
CA PRO A 10 18.37 -4.55 -19.37
C PRO A 10 19.34 -5.72 -19.20
N ALA A 11 19.10 -6.84 -19.88
CA ALA A 11 19.97 -8.01 -19.81
C ALA A 11 21.33 -7.74 -20.47
N LEU A 12 21.32 -7.05 -21.60
CA LEU A 12 22.53 -6.73 -22.35
C LEU A 12 23.35 -5.64 -21.64
N TYR A 13 22.70 -4.65 -21.04
CA TYR A 13 23.35 -3.66 -20.17
C TYR A 13 23.96 -4.27 -18.91
N ASN A 14 23.28 -5.23 -18.28
CA ASN A 14 23.84 -5.93 -17.13
C ASN A 14 25.09 -6.73 -17.49
N ARG A 15 25.10 -7.39 -18.66
CA ARG A 15 26.29 -8.08 -19.18
C ARG A 15 27.43 -7.12 -19.48
N LEU A 16 27.14 -6.01 -20.18
CA LEU A 16 28.14 -4.98 -20.49
C LEU A 16 28.70 -4.34 -19.21
N SER A 17 27.84 -4.06 -18.23
CA SER A 17 28.26 -3.49 -16.94
C SER A 17 29.11 -4.47 -16.14
N ALA A 18 28.80 -5.77 -16.16
CA ALA A 18 29.61 -6.80 -15.52
C ALA A 18 30.99 -6.95 -16.19
N MET A 19 31.05 -6.94 -17.53
CA MET A 19 32.30 -6.96 -18.29
C MET A 19 33.16 -5.72 -17.99
N LEU A 20 32.54 -4.54 -17.96
CA LEU A 20 33.21 -3.29 -17.63
C LEU A 20 33.61 -3.22 -16.14
N ALA A 21 32.86 -3.84 -15.22
CA ALA A 21 33.19 -3.87 -13.80
C ALA A 21 34.51 -4.61 -13.53
N GLY A 22 34.75 -5.74 -14.21
CA GLY A 22 36.03 -6.45 -14.11
C GLY A 22 37.21 -5.62 -14.62
N TYR A 23 36.93 -4.76 -15.60
CA TYR A 23 37.91 -3.87 -16.23
C TYR A 23 38.14 -2.58 -15.42
N PHE A 24 37.15 -2.12 -14.67
CA PHE A 24 37.26 -0.99 -13.75
C PHE A 24 37.89 -1.39 -12.42
N ALA A 25 37.69 -2.64 -11.96
CA ALA A 25 38.25 -3.15 -10.70
C ALA A 25 39.79 -3.11 -10.64
N THR A 26 40.47 -3.18 -11.78
CA THR A 26 41.94 -3.03 -11.86
C THR A 26 42.42 -1.58 -11.77
N GLY A 27 41.57 -0.59 -12.09
CA GLY A 27 41.92 0.84 -12.05
C GLY A 27 41.35 1.62 -10.86
N SER A 28 40.27 1.15 -10.23
CA SER A 28 39.49 1.90 -9.22
C SER A 28 39.79 1.52 -7.77
N ARG A 29 41.03 1.12 -7.45
CA ARG A 29 41.39 0.52 -6.14
C ARG A 29 41.24 1.47 -4.92
N LYS A 30 40.83 2.72 -5.10
CA LYS A 30 40.63 3.72 -4.04
C LYS A 30 39.27 4.42 -4.01
N GLU A 31 38.37 4.15 -4.96
CA GLU A 31 37.14 4.96 -5.11
C GLU A 31 35.94 4.43 -4.30
N GLN A 32 36.09 3.27 -3.66
CA GLN A 32 34.99 2.54 -3.04
C GLN A 32 34.61 3.03 -1.62
N GLU A 33 35.33 4.00 -1.05
CA GLU A 33 35.12 4.47 0.33
C GLU A 33 34.53 5.89 0.48
N ARG A 34 34.18 6.60 -0.60
CA ARG A 34 33.63 7.97 -0.48
C ARG A 34 32.31 8.13 -1.21
N LEU A 35 31.25 7.59 -0.60
CA LEU A 35 29.86 7.68 -1.08
C LEU A 35 29.17 9.04 -0.82
N TYR A 36 29.86 10.06 -0.29
CA TYR A 36 29.29 11.38 -0.04
C TYR A 36 30.34 12.49 -0.24
N THR A 37 30.64 12.88 -1.48
CA THR A 37 31.21 14.20 -1.77
C THR A 37 30.94 14.64 -3.21
N ASP A 38 30.92 15.96 -3.41
CA ASP A 38 30.46 16.71 -4.58
C ASP A 38 31.09 16.22 -5.92
N PRO A 39 30.34 16.10 -7.04
CA PRO A 39 30.81 15.43 -8.25
C PRO A 39 31.70 16.28 -9.18
N ASP A 40 31.96 17.55 -8.84
CA ASP A 40 32.57 18.52 -9.76
C ASP A 40 34.09 18.68 -9.63
N THR A 41 34.78 17.88 -8.77
CA THR A 41 36.22 18.08 -8.51
C THR A 41 37.16 16.94 -8.90
N GLN A 42 36.72 15.86 -9.57
CA GLN A 42 37.61 14.73 -9.87
C GLN A 42 37.64 14.33 -11.35
N VAL A 43 37.91 15.31 -12.19
CA VAL A 43 38.47 15.05 -13.52
C VAL A 43 39.99 15.07 -13.35
N LEU A 44 40.63 13.89 -13.41
CA LEU A 44 42.09 13.73 -13.54
C LEU A 44 42.93 14.28 -12.36
N SER A 45 42.74 13.75 -11.14
CA SER A 45 43.75 13.91 -10.10
C SER A 45 44.81 12.82 -10.22
N LEU A 46 45.90 13.12 -10.94
CA LEU A 46 47.10 12.28 -11.08
C LEU A 46 48.13 12.56 -9.96
N SER A 47 47.71 13.19 -8.86
CA SER A 47 48.61 13.63 -7.79
C SER A 47 48.74 12.56 -6.71
N GLY A 48 49.73 11.68 -6.87
CA GLY A 48 50.16 10.81 -5.77
C GLY A 48 50.86 9.52 -6.13
N LEU A 49 51.58 9.45 -7.25
CA LEU A 49 52.38 8.27 -7.58
C LEU A 49 53.84 8.67 -7.69
N SER A 50 54.62 8.24 -6.70
CA SER A 50 56.06 8.40 -6.67
C SER A 50 56.74 7.40 -7.62
N ASP A 51 57.62 7.96 -8.44
CA ASP A 51 58.86 7.44 -9.04
C ASP A 51 59.02 5.91 -9.15
N SER A 52 58.59 5.37 -10.30
CA SER A 52 59.25 4.25 -10.98
C SER A 52 58.70 4.17 -12.41
N ALA A 53 59.57 4.23 -13.41
CA ALA A 53 59.20 4.27 -14.84
C ALA A 53 58.30 3.10 -15.30
N GLU A 54 58.36 1.95 -14.62
CA GLU A 54 57.52 0.78 -14.92
C GLU A 54 56.07 0.90 -14.39
N LYS A 55 55.83 1.64 -13.30
CA LYS A 55 54.47 1.88 -12.78
C LYS A 55 53.70 2.92 -13.59
N ASP A 56 54.39 3.87 -14.20
CA ASP A 56 53.78 4.87 -15.08
C ASP A 56 53.21 4.24 -16.36
N GLN A 57 53.94 3.32 -16.99
CA GLN A 57 53.45 2.63 -18.19
C GLN A 57 52.21 1.78 -17.90
N PHE A 58 52.17 1.11 -16.75
CA PHE A 58 51.01 0.33 -16.32
C PHE A 58 49.79 1.21 -16.03
N GLY A 59 49.98 2.35 -15.36
CA GLY A 59 48.94 3.35 -15.11
C GLY A 59 48.38 4.00 -16.37
N ILE A 60 49.24 4.34 -17.34
CA ILE A 60 48.86 4.86 -18.65
C ILE A 60 48.03 3.82 -19.42
N ASN A 61 48.50 2.57 -19.47
CA ASN A 61 47.77 1.49 -20.13
C ASN A 61 46.38 1.29 -19.52
N ILE A 62 46.25 1.24 -18.18
CA ILE A 62 44.96 1.12 -17.50
C ILE A 62 44.04 2.32 -17.78
N SER A 63 44.60 3.53 -17.84
CA SER A 63 43.82 4.75 -18.10
C SER A 63 43.28 4.81 -19.53
N ILE A 64 44.11 4.41 -20.51
CA ILE A 64 43.71 4.27 -21.91
C ILE A 64 42.62 3.21 -22.03
N LEU A 65 42.84 2.06 -21.41
CA LEU A 65 41.92 0.93 -21.35
C LEU A 65 40.57 1.42 -20.80
N TYR A 66 40.54 2.02 -19.61
CA TYR A 66 39.36 2.64 -18.99
C TYR A 66 38.62 3.61 -19.93
N LEU A 67 39.35 4.50 -20.60
CA LEU A 67 38.80 5.47 -21.54
C LEU A 67 38.08 4.78 -22.72
N TYR A 68 38.68 3.75 -23.31
CA TYR A 68 38.05 2.96 -24.38
C TYR A 68 36.80 2.22 -23.91
N GLY A 69 36.82 1.65 -22.70
CA GLY A 69 35.63 1.03 -22.10
C GLY A 69 34.46 2.02 -21.96
N ARG A 70 34.74 3.25 -21.51
CA ARG A 70 33.72 4.31 -21.40
C ARG A 70 33.23 4.81 -22.76
N LEU A 71 34.10 4.88 -23.77
CA LEU A 71 33.72 5.23 -25.15
C LEU A 71 32.81 4.17 -25.78
N LEU A 72 33.12 2.88 -25.61
CA LEU A 72 32.29 1.77 -26.07
C LEU A 72 30.93 1.78 -25.40
N GLN A 73 30.89 1.93 -24.08
CA GLN A 73 29.64 2.04 -23.31
C GLN A 73 28.77 3.20 -23.84
N ALA A 74 29.39 4.37 -24.07
CA ALA A 74 28.69 5.54 -24.57
C ALA A 74 28.18 5.36 -26.02
N ALA A 75 28.95 4.72 -26.89
CA ALA A 75 28.54 4.45 -28.27
C ALA A 75 27.37 3.46 -28.34
N PHE A 76 27.44 2.39 -27.55
CA PHE A 76 26.39 1.37 -27.50
C PHE A 76 25.08 1.95 -26.96
N ALA A 77 25.14 2.72 -25.86
CA ALA A 77 23.98 3.35 -25.28
C ALA A 77 23.27 4.32 -26.25
N ARG A 78 24.03 5.12 -27.01
CA ARG A 78 23.45 6.00 -28.06
C ARG A 78 22.70 5.24 -29.15
N ARG A 79 23.24 4.10 -29.60
CA ARG A 79 22.57 3.27 -30.63
C ARG A 79 21.28 2.65 -30.11
N ARG A 80 21.27 2.21 -28.84
CA ARG A 80 20.07 1.63 -28.22
C ARG A 80 18.99 2.67 -27.97
N GLU A 81 19.35 3.89 -27.59
CA GLU A 81 18.37 4.97 -27.45
C GLU A 81 17.70 5.30 -28.79
N ALA A 82 18.46 5.33 -29.89
CA ALA A 82 17.89 5.53 -31.23
C ALA A 82 16.93 4.39 -31.64
N MET A 83 17.26 3.15 -31.29
CA MET A 83 16.38 2.00 -31.53
C MET A 83 15.10 2.06 -30.67
N ALA A 84 15.23 2.52 -29.43
CA ALA A 84 14.10 2.69 -28.53
C ALA A 84 13.14 3.81 -28.99
N ASP A 85 13.69 4.91 -29.49
CA ASP A 85 12.90 5.98 -30.12
C ASP A 85 12.15 5.46 -31.34
N ALA A 86 12.82 4.68 -32.21
CA ALA A 86 12.17 4.08 -33.38
C ALA A 86 11.03 3.13 -33.00
N ARG A 87 11.23 2.32 -31.96
CA ARG A 87 10.20 1.45 -31.40
C ARG A 87 9.04 2.24 -30.79
N ALA A 88 9.32 3.33 -30.08
CA ALA A 88 8.28 4.18 -29.51
C ALA A 88 7.35 4.70 -30.62
N VAL A 89 7.92 5.19 -31.73
CA VAL A 89 7.15 5.63 -32.91
C VAL A 89 6.42 4.45 -33.56
N GLN A 90 7.07 3.28 -33.67
CA GLN A 90 6.44 2.08 -34.24
C GLN A 90 5.18 1.66 -33.47
N TYR A 91 5.21 1.68 -32.13
CA TYR A 91 4.06 1.29 -31.30
C TYR A 91 2.96 2.35 -31.28
N THR A 92 3.31 3.63 -31.14
CA THR A 92 2.31 4.70 -31.08
C THR A 92 1.74 5.06 -32.45
N ARG A 93 2.50 4.76 -33.52
CA ARG A 93 2.27 5.26 -34.89
C ARG A 93 2.18 6.79 -34.95
N ASP A 94 2.74 7.47 -33.95
CA ASP A 94 2.70 8.92 -33.80
C ASP A 94 4.08 9.46 -33.41
N PRO A 95 4.87 9.99 -34.37
CA PRO A 95 6.15 10.63 -34.08
C PRO A 95 5.99 11.97 -33.37
N ALA A 96 4.87 12.68 -33.54
CA ALA A 96 4.63 13.97 -32.89
C ALA A 96 4.47 13.82 -31.37
N ALA A 97 3.86 12.73 -30.92
CA ALA A 97 3.79 12.38 -29.49
C ALA A 97 5.19 12.22 -28.87
N LEU A 98 6.11 11.52 -29.55
CA LEU A 98 7.49 11.36 -29.08
C LEU A 98 8.21 12.72 -29.03
N ILE A 99 8.11 13.52 -30.09
CA ILE A 99 8.70 14.87 -30.13
C ILE A 99 8.16 15.73 -28.99
N GLY A 100 6.85 15.75 -28.78
CA GLY A 100 6.22 16.52 -27.69
C GLY A 100 6.67 16.07 -26.30
N ALA A 101 6.91 14.77 -26.10
CA ALA A 101 7.47 14.25 -24.86
C ALA A 101 8.92 14.71 -24.65
N LEU A 102 9.76 14.64 -25.70
CA LEU A 102 11.16 15.07 -25.65
C LEU A 102 11.28 16.59 -25.43
N GLN A 103 10.39 17.40 -26.03
CA GLN A 103 10.33 18.84 -25.82
C GLN A 103 10.01 19.20 -24.35
N LYS A 104 9.06 18.49 -23.73
CA LYS A 104 8.74 18.67 -22.30
C LYS A 104 9.91 18.25 -21.42
N ALA A 105 10.55 17.12 -21.72
CA ALA A 105 11.74 16.65 -21.00
C ALA A 105 12.88 17.69 -21.07
N TRP A 106 13.10 18.27 -22.25
CA TRP A 106 14.09 19.32 -22.45
C TRP A 106 13.77 20.60 -21.66
N ALA A 107 12.52 21.05 -21.68
CA ALA A 107 12.09 22.24 -20.95
C ALA A 107 12.28 22.07 -19.42
N LEU A 108 11.93 20.90 -18.89
CA LEU A 108 12.14 20.58 -17.47
C LEU A 108 13.63 20.50 -17.10
N GLN A 109 14.47 19.99 -18.01
CA GLN A 109 15.92 19.96 -17.82
C GLN A 109 16.51 21.38 -17.74
N GLN A 110 16.06 22.30 -18.59
CA GLN A 110 16.52 23.70 -18.58
C GLN A 110 16.11 24.46 -17.31
N GLN A 111 15.00 24.08 -16.67
CA GLN A 111 14.58 24.62 -15.37
C GLN A 111 15.36 24.04 -14.17
N GLY A 112 16.31 23.13 -14.38
CA GLY A 112 17.07 22.50 -13.28
C GLY A 112 16.28 21.46 -12.49
N ILE A 113 15.12 21.01 -12.99
CA ILE A 113 14.35 19.94 -12.35
C ILE A 113 15.06 18.61 -12.63
N HIS A 114 15.76 18.09 -11.63
CA HIS A 114 16.58 16.88 -11.71
C HIS A 114 16.07 15.84 -10.70
N PRO A 115 15.07 15.00 -11.04
CA PRO A 115 14.43 14.07 -10.12
C PRO A 115 15.33 13.02 -9.46
N ARG A 116 16.61 12.92 -9.80
CA ARG A 116 17.73 12.31 -9.04
C ARG A 116 18.98 12.46 -9.91
N ARG A 117 20.17 12.70 -9.32
CA ARG A 117 21.46 12.60 -10.05
C ARG A 117 21.93 11.14 -9.95
N PRO A 118 21.77 10.31 -11.00
CA PRO A 118 22.24 8.94 -10.93
C PRO A 118 23.77 8.87 -10.95
N PRO A 119 24.39 7.89 -10.27
CA PRO A 119 25.82 7.67 -10.35
C PRO A 119 26.27 7.34 -11.79
N PRO A 120 27.52 7.64 -12.16
CA PRO A 120 28.01 7.64 -13.54
C PRO A 120 28.06 6.26 -14.23
N ASP A 121 27.97 5.19 -13.44
CA ASP A 121 27.79 3.80 -13.85
C ASP A 121 26.34 3.52 -14.28
N ARG A 122 25.34 4.15 -13.63
CA ARG A 122 23.89 3.90 -13.85
C ARG A 122 23.18 4.99 -14.66
N ALA A 123 23.86 6.07 -15.01
CA ALA A 123 23.28 7.18 -15.77
C ALA A 123 22.71 6.78 -17.14
N HIS A 124 23.10 5.63 -17.69
CA HIS A 124 22.59 5.10 -18.96
C HIS A 124 21.19 4.44 -18.84
N ILE A 125 20.74 4.11 -17.63
CA ILE A 125 19.43 3.46 -17.37
C ILE A 125 18.29 4.49 -17.37
N TYR A 126 18.59 5.76 -17.11
CA TYR A 126 17.58 6.79 -16.96
C TYR A 126 17.20 7.43 -18.31
N PHE A 127 15.89 7.65 -18.49
CA PHE A 127 15.30 8.29 -19.68
C PHE A 127 15.87 9.70 -19.97
N ILE A 128 16.30 10.42 -18.92
CA ILE A 128 16.91 11.75 -19.03
C ILE A 128 18.22 11.75 -18.25
N ASN A 129 19.31 12.10 -18.92
CA ASN A 129 20.61 12.29 -18.28
C ASN A 129 20.76 13.73 -17.80
N TYR A 130 20.65 13.93 -16.49
CA TYR A 130 20.74 15.25 -15.84
C TYR A 130 22.17 15.73 -15.58
N ARG A 131 23.20 15.05 -16.11
CA ARG A 131 24.60 15.48 -15.90
C ARG A 131 24.89 16.78 -16.67
N ARG A 132 25.69 17.66 -16.04
CA ARG A 132 26.25 18.87 -16.64
C ARG A 132 27.00 18.52 -17.95
N PRO A 133 27.03 19.42 -18.94
CA PRO A 133 27.70 19.18 -20.21
C PRO A 133 29.23 19.11 -20.04
N GLY A 134 29.75 17.92 -19.71
CA GLY A 134 31.16 17.55 -19.88
C GLY A 134 31.43 16.94 -21.26
N TRP A 135 32.69 16.55 -21.50
CA TRP A 135 33.23 16.00 -22.76
C TRP A 135 32.19 15.21 -23.58
N ARG A 136 31.75 15.80 -24.71
CA ARG A 136 30.65 15.28 -25.55
C ARG A 136 30.77 13.79 -25.91
N ARG A 137 32.01 13.28 -26.02
CA ARG A 137 32.32 11.90 -26.42
C ARG A 137 31.93 10.85 -25.37
N LEU A 138 31.90 11.20 -24.09
CA LEU A 138 31.57 10.30 -22.97
C LEU A 138 30.08 10.34 -22.56
N ARG A 139 29.23 11.06 -23.30
CA ARG A 139 27.78 11.08 -23.03
C ARG A 139 27.15 9.76 -23.45
N THR A 140 26.55 9.06 -22.49
CA THR A 140 25.83 7.80 -22.70
C THR A 140 24.51 7.98 -23.44
N HIS A 141 23.99 9.20 -23.50
CA HIS A 141 22.74 9.54 -24.17
C HIS A 141 22.99 10.57 -25.26
N PRO A 142 22.35 10.45 -26.45
CA PRO A 142 22.30 11.54 -27.41
C PRO A 142 21.55 12.71 -26.77
N THR A 143 21.86 13.93 -27.20
CA THR A 143 21.20 15.09 -26.61
C THR A 143 19.72 15.11 -26.98
N LEU A 144 18.86 15.66 -26.11
CA LEU A 144 17.43 15.78 -26.41
C LEU A 144 17.20 16.58 -27.71
N ARG A 145 18.03 17.59 -27.98
CA ARG A 145 18.04 18.34 -29.26
C ARG A 145 18.31 17.44 -30.47
N GLU A 146 19.29 16.54 -30.38
CA GLU A 146 19.58 15.59 -31.46
C GLU A 146 18.41 14.63 -31.69
N ARG A 147 17.84 14.05 -30.62
CA ARG A 147 16.68 13.13 -30.72
C ARG A 147 15.46 13.80 -31.34
N ILE A 148 15.16 15.04 -30.94
CA ILE A 148 14.05 15.82 -31.49
C ILE A 148 14.25 16.06 -33.00
N ARG A 149 15.47 16.42 -33.42
CA ARG A 149 15.81 16.63 -34.84
C ARG A 149 15.69 15.36 -35.67
N THR A 150 16.09 14.21 -35.15
CA THR A 150 16.00 12.92 -35.85
C THR A 150 14.58 12.60 -36.30
N TRP A 151 13.57 13.01 -35.53
CA TRP A 151 12.15 12.76 -35.84
C TRP A 151 11.45 13.94 -36.52
N GLY A 152 12.18 14.95 -36.97
CA GLY A 152 11.62 16.10 -37.70
C GLY A 152 11.10 17.23 -36.81
N GLY A 153 11.39 17.20 -35.50
CA GLY A 153 11.09 18.30 -34.60
C GLY A 153 12.21 19.34 -34.52
N ASN A 154 11.88 20.54 -34.05
CA ASN A 154 12.86 21.56 -33.69
C ASN A 154 12.54 22.14 -32.30
N ILE A 155 13.56 22.69 -31.64
CA ILE A 155 13.41 23.42 -30.38
C ILE A 155 14.37 24.60 -30.33
N SER A 156 13.83 25.77 -29.99
CA SER A 156 14.60 26.97 -29.70
C SER A 156 14.43 27.38 -28.23
N ASP A 157 15.36 28.19 -27.72
CA ASP A 157 15.23 28.74 -26.36
C ASP A 157 14.06 29.73 -26.24
N VAL A 158 13.56 30.26 -27.37
CA VAL A 158 12.37 31.12 -27.45
C VAL A 158 11.09 30.35 -27.14
N ASP A 159 11.03 29.05 -27.45
CA ASP A 159 9.85 28.21 -27.22
C ASP A 159 9.72 27.73 -25.76
N LEU A 160 10.79 27.89 -24.98
CA LEU A 160 10.88 27.38 -23.61
C LEU A 160 9.75 27.90 -22.70
N PRO A 161 9.43 29.21 -22.64
CA PRO A 161 8.36 29.72 -21.79
C PRO A 161 6.98 29.15 -22.15
N ALA A 162 6.71 28.97 -23.45
CA ALA A 162 5.43 28.44 -23.94
C ALA A 162 5.24 26.96 -23.55
N ILE A 163 6.30 26.15 -23.66
CA ILE A 163 6.28 24.74 -23.25
C ILE A 163 6.04 24.63 -21.74
N LEU A 164 6.72 25.46 -20.95
CA LEU A 164 6.59 25.50 -19.49
C LEU A 164 5.20 25.97 -19.06
N ALA A 165 4.63 26.97 -19.72
CA ALA A 165 3.27 27.43 -19.49
C ALA A 165 2.25 26.30 -19.72
N ARG A 166 2.38 25.52 -20.81
CA ARG A 166 1.53 24.34 -21.06
C ARG A 166 1.70 23.26 -19.98
N ILE A 167 2.92 23.02 -19.51
CA ILE A 167 3.18 22.06 -18.42
C ILE A 167 2.50 22.53 -17.13
N ASN A 168 2.64 23.80 -16.78
CA ASN A 168 2.06 24.38 -15.57
C ASN A 168 0.53 24.43 -15.66
N ALA A 169 -0.05 24.82 -16.79
CA ALA A 169 -1.50 24.80 -17.02
C ALA A 169 -2.08 23.38 -16.85
N CYS A 170 -1.40 22.36 -17.38
CA CYS A 170 -1.80 20.96 -17.20
C CYS A 170 -1.65 20.49 -15.74
N ARG A 171 -0.65 20.99 -15.01
CA ARG A 171 -0.49 20.72 -13.57
C ARG A 171 -1.60 21.37 -12.75
N SER A 172 -1.92 22.63 -13.05
CA SER A 172 -2.98 23.38 -12.38
C SER A 172 -4.36 22.79 -12.68
N SER A 173 -4.64 22.32 -13.91
CA SER A 173 -5.89 21.64 -14.21
C SER A 173 -6.02 20.26 -13.54
N ARG A 174 -4.91 19.53 -13.37
CA ARG A 174 -4.84 18.31 -12.56
C ARG A 174 -4.95 18.56 -11.04
N ALA A 175 -4.63 19.77 -10.57
CA ALA A 175 -4.83 20.17 -9.18
C ALA A 175 -6.25 20.70 -8.92
N ALA A 176 -6.85 21.36 -9.91
CA ALA A 176 -8.21 21.90 -9.84
C ALA A 176 -9.29 20.82 -10.06
N THR A 177 -8.96 19.77 -10.82
CA THR A 177 -9.76 18.54 -10.82
C THR A 177 -9.27 17.75 -9.61
N PRO A 178 -10.02 17.61 -8.50
CA PRO A 178 -9.65 16.61 -7.52
C PRO A 178 -9.52 15.31 -8.30
N LEU A 179 -8.37 14.64 -8.20
CA LEU A 179 -8.30 13.24 -8.55
C LEU A 179 -9.43 12.62 -7.74
N ARG A 180 -10.58 12.34 -8.37
CA ARG A 180 -11.55 11.44 -7.77
C ARG A 180 -10.70 10.27 -7.32
N PRO A 181 -10.71 9.89 -6.04
CA PRO A 181 -10.20 8.60 -5.65
C PRO A 181 -10.76 7.66 -6.71
N VAL A 182 -9.88 6.93 -7.41
CA VAL A 182 -10.35 5.73 -8.08
C VAL A 182 -10.85 4.95 -6.88
N ALA A 183 -12.17 5.03 -6.63
CA ALA A 183 -12.78 4.23 -5.59
C ALA A 183 -12.23 2.83 -5.84
N PRO A 184 -11.57 2.20 -4.85
CA PRO A 184 -11.10 0.85 -5.04
C PRO A 184 -12.29 0.06 -5.63
N PRO A 185 -12.05 -0.75 -6.68
CA PRO A 185 -13.13 -1.52 -7.27
C PRO A 185 -13.91 -2.17 -6.11
N PRO A 186 -15.26 -2.09 -6.11
CA PRO A 186 -16.05 -2.55 -4.98
C PRO A 186 -15.52 -3.91 -4.58
N GLU A 187 -15.05 -4.03 -3.33
CA GLU A 187 -14.41 -5.28 -2.91
C GLU A 187 -15.42 -6.40 -3.18
N PRO A 188 -15.00 -7.50 -3.81
CA PRO A 188 -15.89 -8.62 -4.02
C PRO A 188 -16.45 -9.00 -2.66
N ASN A 189 -17.77 -9.22 -2.60
CA ASN A 189 -18.48 -9.66 -1.40
C ASN A 189 -18.82 -11.15 -1.55
N PRO A 190 -17.80 -12.05 -1.56
CA PRO A 190 -18.04 -13.48 -1.70
C PRO A 190 -18.76 -14.01 -0.47
N THR A 191 -19.58 -15.02 -0.72
CA THR A 191 -20.29 -15.75 0.31
C THR A 191 -19.51 -17.01 0.67
N TYR A 192 -19.34 -17.25 1.98
CA TYR A 192 -18.65 -18.44 2.47
C TYR A 192 -19.44 -19.08 3.63
N PRO A 193 -19.26 -20.39 3.88
CA PRO A 193 -19.88 -21.04 5.02
C PRO A 193 -19.30 -20.51 6.33
N LEU A 194 -20.15 -20.36 7.35
CA LEU A 194 -19.78 -19.83 8.67
C LEU A 194 -18.53 -20.53 9.27
N ALA A 195 -18.42 -21.84 9.09
CA ALA A 195 -17.30 -22.64 9.60
C ALA A 195 -15.94 -22.23 9.01
N ALA A 196 -15.89 -21.70 7.78
CA ALA A 196 -14.65 -21.23 7.18
C ALA A 196 -14.13 -19.97 7.91
N TYR A 197 -15.03 -19.04 8.21
CA TYR A 197 -14.70 -17.83 8.97
C TYR A 197 -14.23 -18.14 10.39
N ASP A 198 -14.91 -19.05 11.10
CA ASP A 198 -14.52 -19.41 12.46
C ASP A 198 -13.11 -20.04 12.51
N ARG A 199 -12.75 -20.87 11.52
CA ARG A 199 -11.39 -21.42 11.40
C ARG A 199 -10.35 -20.34 11.13
N LEU A 200 -10.66 -19.39 10.24
CA LEU A 200 -9.75 -18.28 9.91
C LEU A 200 -9.53 -17.34 11.10
N LEU A 201 -10.60 -16.99 11.82
CA LEU A 201 -10.52 -16.14 13.02
C LEU A 201 -9.80 -16.83 14.19
N ALA A 202 -9.76 -18.16 14.21
CA ALA A 202 -9.01 -18.95 15.18
C ALA A 202 -7.54 -19.16 14.77
N ALA A 203 -7.16 -18.93 13.51
CA ALA A 203 -5.81 -19.16 13.03
C ALA A 203 -4.81 -18.12 13.56
N GLU A 204 -3.62 -18.58 13.95
CA GLU A 204 -2.48 -17.70 14.24
C GLU A 204 -1.79 -17.31 12.94
N LEU A 205 -1.83 -16.03 12.59
CA LEU A 205 -1.09 -15.50 11.44
C LEU A 205 0.40 -15.37 11.79
N ARG A 206 1.26 -15.93 10.93
CA ARG A 206 2.73 -15.83 11.03
C ARG A 206 3.32 -15.43 9.67
N PRO A 207 4.36 -14.58 9.64
CA PRO A 207 5.04 -13.96 10.79
C PRO A 207 4.22 -12.85 11.44
N ALA A 208 4.40 -12.66 12.75
CA ALA A 208 3.80 -11.51 13.45
C ALA A 208 4.40 -10.20 12.91
N PRO A 209 3.60 -9.13 12.78
CA PRO A 209 4.08 -7.85 12.29
C PRO A 209 5.15 -7.29 13.24
N THR A 210 6.23 -6.74 12.67
CA THR A 210 7.34 -6.12 13.44
C THR A 210 6.83 -4.96 14.29
N ASP A 211 5.89 -4.18 13.76
CA ASP A 211 5.21 -3.08 14.45
C ASP A 211 3.69 -3.25 14.27
N PRO A 212 2.97 -3.73 15.30
CA PRO A 212 1.53 -3.97 15.22
C PRO A 212 0.73 -2.67 15.07
N ALA A 213 1.23 -1.54 15.56
CA ALA A 213 0.53 -0.27 15.47
C ALA A 213 0.66 0.34 14.07
N ALA A 214 1.82 0.21 13.42
CA ALA A 214 1.97 0.57 12.00
C ALA A 214 1.10 -0.31 11.09
N ALA A 215 1.01 -1.61 11.39
CA ALA A 215 0.15 -2.54 10.64
C ALA A 215 -1.34 -2.23 10.84
N LEU A 216 -1.76 -1.82 12.04
CA LEU A 216 -3.12 -1.34 12.30
C LEU A 216 -3.44 -0.08 11.47
N LEU A 217 -2.55 0.91 11.44
CA LEU A 217 -2.72 2.11 10.62
C LEU A 217 -2.79 1.77 9.13
N ALA A 218 -2.03 0.78 8.67
CA ALA A 218 -2.09 0.31 7.29
C ALA A 218 -3.45 -0.31 6.94
N ILE A 219 -4.11 -1.01 7.86
CA ILE A 219 -5.48 -1.53 7.66
C ILE A 219 -6.48 -0.39 7.49
N PHE A 220 -6.44 0.62 8.37
CA PHE A 220 -7.33 1.78 8.25
C PHE A 220 -7.05 2.58 6.98
N ALA A 221 -5.78 2.78 6.63
CA ALA A 221 -5.39 3.43 5.38
C ALA A 221 -5.88 2.64 4.16
N TYR A 222 -5.81 1.31 4.17
CA TYR A 222 -6.30 0.47 3.08
C TYR A 222 -7.82 0.56 2.94
N HIS A 223 -8.54 0.46 4.05
CA HIS A 223 -9.99 0.49 4.01
C HIS A 223 -10.55 1.87 3.64
N SER A 224 -9.84 2.97 3.99
CA SER A 224 -10.16 4.39 3.63
C SER A 224 -10.41 4.66 2.15
N GLY A 225 -10.09 3.70 1.27
CA GLY A 225 -10.20 3.82 -0.18
C GLY A 225 -9.30 4.87 -0.83
N THR A 226 -8.56 5.65 -0.04
CA THR A 226 -7.63 6.66 -0.53
C THR A 226 -6.26 6.07 -0.81
N ALA A 227 -5.60 6.53 -1.88
CA ALA A 227 -4.27 6.04 -2.20
C ALA A 227 -3.29 6.43 -1.09
N LEU A 228 -2.45 5.49 -0.66
CA LEU A 228 -1.47 5.72 0.41
C LEU A 228 -0.61 6.97 0.16
N ALA A 229 -0.25 7.25 -1.10
CA ALA A 229 0.54 8.44 -1.46
C ALA A 229 -0.20 9.76 -1.21
N ASP A 230 -1.54 9.77 -1.26
CA ASP A 230 -2.37 10.94 -0.94
C ASP A 230 -2.44 11.13 0.58
N LEU A 231 -2.64 10.06 1.34
CA LEU A 231 -2.60 10.06 2.82
C LEU A 231 -1.25 10.57 3.37
N GLU A 232 -0.16 10.16 2.72
CA GLU A 232 1.19 10.64 3.06
C GLU A 232 1.40 12.11 2.76
N ARG A 233 0.86 12.60 1.63
CA ARG A 233 0.91 14.03 1.28
C ARG A 233 0.07 14.88 2.22
N ALA A 234 -1.05 14.34 2.69
CA ALA A 234 -1.90 14.97 3.71
C ALA A 234 -1.27 14.94 5.12
N GLY A 235 -0.19 14.17 5.33
CA GLY A 235 0.52 14.10 6.61
C GLY A 235 -0.27 13.38 7.71
N LEU A 236 -1.19 12.49 7.33
CA LEU A 236 -2.07 11.80 8.29
C LEU A 236 -1.40 10.65 9.03
N LEU A 237 -0.34 10.09 8.45
CA LEU A 237 0.40 8.97 9.02
C LEU A 237 1.65 9.45 9.76
N PRO A 238 1.99 8.87 10.93
CA PRO A 238 3.19 9.24 11.69
C PRO A 238 4.47 9.01 10.88
N SER A 239 5.31 10.05 10.76
CA SER A 239 6.57 10.00 10.00
C SER A 239 7.50 8.87 10.42
N GLU A 240 7.56 8.59 11.72
CA GLU A 240 8.37 7.50 12.33
C GLU A 240 7.95 6.10 11.85
N ARG A 241 6.66 5.91 11.52
CA ARG A 241 6.07 4.61 11.17
C ARG A 241 5.72 4.49 9.69
N LEU A 242 6.04 5.50 8.87
CA LEU A 242 5.70 5.51 7.45
C LEU A 242 6.28 4.30 6.69
N PHE A 243 7.54 3.95 6.93
CA PHE A 243 8.20 2.86 6.21
C PHE A 243 7.56 1.49 6.53
N THR A 244 7.25 1.22 7.79
CA THR A 244 6.59 -0.03 8.22
C THR A 244 5.14 -0.06 7.75
N CYS A 245 4.44 1.08 7.80
CA CYS A 245 3.08 1.23 7.31
C CYS A 245 2.99 0.93 5.80
N ARG A 246 3.91 1.47 4.96
CA ARG A 246 3.97 1.17 3.52
C ARG A 246 4.08 -0.32 3.25
N ARG A 247 5.01 -1.00 3.92
CA ARG A 247 5.21 -2.45 3.73
C ARG A 247 3.98 -3.25 4.14
N ALA A 248 3.34 -2.87 5.25
CA ALA A 248 2.11 -3.51 5.70
C ALA A 248 0.96 -3.27 4.71
N TYR A 249 0.81 -2.04 4.21
CA TYR A 249 -0.19 -1.67 3.21
C TYR A 249 -0.03 -2.49 1.93
N ASP A 250 1.19 -2.60 1.40
CA ASP A 250 1.46 -3.40 0.20
C ASP A 250 1.09 -4.88 0.40
N THR A 251 1.36 -5.41 1.61
CA THR A 251 1.02 -6.79 1.97
C THR A 251 -0.50 -6.99 2.04
N ILE A 252 -1.23 -6.04 2.65
CA ILE A 252 -2.70 -6.08 2.77
C ILE A 252 -3.35 -5.98 1.38
N ALA A 253 -2.85 -5.08 0.54
CA ALA A 253 -3.36 -4.88 -0.82
C ALA A 253 -3.24 -6.14 -1.70
N GLN A 254 -2.18 -6.93 -1.49
CA GLN A 254 -1.95 -8.19 -2.20
C GLN A 254 -2.65 -9.40 -1.57
N SER A 255 -3.18 -9.26 -0.35
CA SER A 255 -3.84 -10.35 0.38
C SER A 255 -5.25 -10.60 -0.14
N GLU A 256 -5.72 -11.84 -0.05
CA GLU A 256 -7.11 -12.21 -0.36
C GLU A 256 -8.10 -11.58 0.65
N PRO A 257 -9.35 -11.27 0.24
CA PRO A 257 -10.33 -10.61 1.12
C PRO A 257 -10.59 -11.33 2.45
N LEU A 258 -10.62 -12.67 2.43
CA LEU A 258 -10.75 -13.50 3.63
C LEU A 258 -9.56 -13.38 4.58
N LEU A 259 -8.35 -13.29 4.04
CA LEU A 259 -7.13 -13.14 4.84
C LEU A 259 -7.07 -11.75 5.50
N ARG A 260 -7.61 -10.72 4.84
CA ARG A 260 -7.73 -9.38 5.41
C ARG A 260 -8.58 -9.37 6.68
N LEU A 261 -9.69 -10.12 6.70
CA LEU A 261 -10.51 -10.27 7.92
C LEU A 261 -9.70 -10.87 9.07
N ALA A 262 -8.93 -11.93 8.78
CA ALA A 262 -8.06 -12.55 9.78
C ALA A 262 -6.95 -11.60 10.27
N LEU A 263 -6.38 -10.77 9.37
CA LEU A 263 -5.40 -9.74 9.72
C LEU A 263 -6.00 -8.67 10.63
N THR A 264 -7.18 -8.14 10.28
CA THR A 264 -7.94 -7.21 11.11
C THR A 264 -8.20 -7.83 12.49
N ALA A 265 -8.63 -9.08 12.54
CA ALA A 265 -8.85 -9.79 13.79
C ALA A 265 -7.60 -9.94 14.66
N HIS A 266 -6.48 -10.31 14.05
CA HIS A 266 -5.21 -10.44 14.74
C HIS A 266 -4.71 -9.10 15.29
N LEU A 267 -4.80 -8.04 14.49
CA LEU A 267 -4.32 -6.70 14.87
C LEU A 267 -5.23 -6.04 15.90
N SER A 268 -6.54 -6.20 15.82
CA SER A 268 -7.47 -5.75 16.87
C SER A 268 -7.21 -6.47 18.19
N ARG A 269 -6.89 -7.77 18.16
CA ARG A 269 -6.48 -8.52 19.36
C ARG A 269 -5.16 -8.02 19.93
N ALA A 270 -4.17 -7.75 19.08
CA ALA A 270 -2.90 -7.17 19.50
C ALA A 270 -3.07 -5.77 20.11
N ALA A 271 -4.01 -4.96 19.60
CA ALA A 271 -4.30 -3.63 20.12
C ALA A 271 -4.79 -3.62 21.58
N PHE A 272 -5.33 -4.73 22.10
CA PHE A 272 -5.62 -4.83 23.54
C PHE A 272 -4.37 -4.72 24.41
N THR A 273 -3.20 -5.16 23.92
CA THR A 273 -1.92 -5.11 24.64
C THR A 273 -1.20 -3.76 24.55
N PHE A 274 -1.70 -2.82 23.75
CA PHE A 274 -1.08 -1.49 23.64
C PHE A 274 -1.23 -0.68 24.92
N ASP A 275 -0.20 0.10 25.22
CA ASP A 275 -0.22 1.04 26.34
C ASP A 275 -1.27 2.14 26.13
N ILE A 276 -1.78 2.70 27.23
CA ILE A 276 -2.79 3.76 27.22
C ILE A 276 -2.26 5.00 26.49
N ALA A 277 -0.96 5.31 26.63
CA ALA A 277 -0.35 6.44 25.93
C ALA A 277 -0.33 6.23 24.41
N GLU A 278 -0.05 5.01 23.96
CA GLU A 278 -0.06 4.66 22.55
C GLU A 278 -1.48 4.70 21.97
N LYS A 279 -2.48 4.16 22.68
CA LYS A 279 -3.89 4.27 22.28
C LYS A 279 -4.35 5.72 22.15
N ARG A 280 -3.95 6.60 23.09
CA ARG A 280 -4.25 8.04 23.03
C ARG A 280 -3.62 8.75 21.83
N ARG A 281 -2.45 8.30 21.35
CA ARG A 281 -1.81 8.84 20.14
C ARG A 281 -2.48 8.35 18.85
N LEU A 282 -2.93 7.10 18.82
CA LEU A 282 -3.51 6.48 17.62
C LEU A 282 -4.99 6.84 17.40
N ASP A 283 -5.79 7.00 18.46
CA ASP A 283 -7.22 7.30 18.36
C ASP A 283 -7.57 8.51 17.46
N PRO A 284 -6.93 9.69 17.59
CA PRO A 284 -7.24 10.83 16.71
C PRO A 284 -6.83 10.57 15.25
N ILE A 285 -5.75 9.83 15.02
CA ILE A 285 -5.28 9.49 13.67
C ILE A 285 -6.28 8.56 12.99
N ILE A 286 -6.72 7.52 13.70
CA ILE A 286 -7.69 6.54 13.18
C ILE A 286 -9.03 7.21 12.87
N ARG A 287 -9.52 8.09 13.75
CA ARG A 287 -10.74 8.87 13.48
C ARG A 287 -10.60 9.71 12.24
N HIS A 288 -9.48 10.42 12.10
CA HIS A 288 -9.27 11.27 10.94
C HIS A 288 -9.14 10.47 9.65
N LEU A 289 -8.58 9.25 9.68
CA LEU A 289 -8.55 8.34 8.53
C LEU A 289 -9.95 7.86 8.14
N VAL A 290 -10.81 7.56 9.12
CA VAL A 290 -12.20 7.12 8.89
C VAL A 290 -13.08 8.25 8.37
N GLU A 291 -12.83 9.50 8.78
CA GLU A 291 -13.61 10.66 8.35
C GLU A 291 -13.08 11.30 7.04
N HIS A 292 -11.93 10.85 6.53
CA HIS A 292 -11.19 11.54 5.48
C HIS A 292 -11.90 11.62 4.13
N ASP A 293 -12.54 10.53 3.69
CA ASP A 293 -13.20 10.43 2.39
C ASP A 293 -14.72 10.75 2.46
N GLY A 294 -15.25 10.93 3.67
CA GLY A 294 -16.67 11.18 3.94
C GLY A 294 -17.59 9.98 3.65
N GLN A 295 -17.01 8.82 3.31
CA GLN A 295 -17.73 7.55 3.14
C GLN A 295 -17.37 6.63 4.32
N LEU A 296 -18.22 5.65 4.60
CA LEU A 296 -17.94 4.68 5.66
C LEU A 296 -18.23 3.29 5.15
N SER A 297 -17.18 2.60 4.70
CA SER A 297 -17.28 1.24 4.23
C SER A 297 -17.57 0.28 5.40
N ARG A 298 -18.25 -0.84 5.12
CA ARG A 298 -18.52 -1.86 6.15
C ARG A 298 -17.24 -2.42 6.77
N TYR A 299 -16.16 -2.50 5.99
CA TYR A 299 -14.85 -2.97 6.47
C TYR A 299 -14.20 -1.96 7.43
N GLU A 300 -14.29 -0.67 7.12
CA GLU A 300 -13.82 0.41 7.99
C GLU A 300 -14.62 0.46 9.28
N LEU A 301 -15.95 0.38 9.18
CA LEU A 301 -16.85 0.38 10.32
C LEU A 301 -16.51 -0.79 11.26
N ALA A 302 -16.35 -2.00 10.73
CA ALA A 302 -15.99 -3.17 11.53
C ALA A 302 -14.61 -3.02 12.20
N ALA A 303 -13.60 -2.53 11.48
CA ALA A 303 -12.28 -2.28 12.04
C ALA A 303 -12.31 -1.19 13.12
N PHE A 304 -13.09 -0.12 12.90
CA PHE A 304 -13.25 0.99 13.84
C PHE A 304 -13.97 0.54 15.12
N ILE A 305 -15.08 -0.17 15.00
CA ILE A 305 -15.81 -0.78 16.11
C ILE A 305 -14.87 -1.69 16.94
N ALA A 306 -14.08 -2.54 16.27
CA ALA A 306 -13.11 -3.40 16.94
C ALA A 306 -12.00 -2.60 17.66
N TRP A 307 -11.52 -1.50 17.06
CA TRP A 307 -10.55 -0.60 17.71
C TRP A 307 -11.14 0.07 18.96
N ARG A 308 -12.36 0.63 18.86
CA ARG A 308 -13.05 1.32 19.97
C ARG A 308 -13.27 0.38 21.17
N ALA A 309 -13.55 -0.89 20.92
CA ALA A 309 -13.66 -1.91 21.97
C ALA A 309 -12.39 -2.05 22.84
N THR A 310 -11.22 -1.71 22.30
CA THR A 310 -9.93 -1.77 23.03
C THR A 310 -9.65 -0.52 23.88
N CYS A 311 -10.33 0.59 23.58
CA CYS A 311 -10.18 1.87 24.26
C CYS A 311 -11.09 2.02 25.48
N ILE A 312 -12.16 1.20 25.56
CA ILE A 312 -13.15 1.27 26.65
C ILE A 312 -12.76 0.33 27.79
N THR A 313 -12.58 0.90 28.99
CA THR A 313 -12.14 0.19 30.20
C THR A 313 -13.24 0.04 31.27
N GLY A 314 -14.42 0.64 31.09
CA GLY A 314 -15.54 0.51 32.02
C GLY A 314 -16.30 -0.81 31.85
N CYS A 315 -16.52 -1.56 32.93
CA CYS A 315 -17.31 -2.79 32.95
C CYS A 315 -18.15 -2.81 34.24
N GLY A 316 -19.48 -2.76 34.12
CA GLY A 316 -20.36 -2.86 35.30
C GLY A 316 -21.74 -2.24 35.16
N ALA A 317 -22.11 -1.75 33.98
CA ALA A 317 -23.46 -1.23 33.77
C ALA A 317 -24.49 -2.38 33.70
N ASP A 318 -25.66 -2.15 34.31
CA ASP A 318 -26.82 -3.04 34.17
C ASP A 318 -27.44 -2.93 32.78
N TYR A 319 -27.96 -4.04 32.27
CA TYR A 319 -28.55 -4.10 30.93
C TYR A 319 -29.80 -3.22 30.80
N ARG A 320 -30.52 -2.96 31.91
CA ARG A 320 -31.72 -2.11 31.93
C ARG A 320 -31.46 -0.67 31.49
N ALA A 321 -30.25 -0.15 31.73
CA ALA A 321 -29.85 1.18 31.29
C ALA A 321 -29.55 1.25 29.78
N HIS A 322 -29.43 0.08 29.13
CA HIS A 322 -28.99 -0.09 27.74
C HIS A 322 -29.99 -0.90 26.90
N GLU A 323 -31.26 -1.02 27.34
CA GLU A 323 -32.29 -1.78 26.59
C GLU A 323 -32.52 -1.18 25.19
N ALA A 324 -32.53 0.14 25.09
CA ALA A 324 -32.64 0.84 23.82
C ALA A 324 -31.46 0.54 22.88
N ASP A 325 -30.24 0.41 23.43
CA ASP A 325 -29.04 0.08 22.64
C ASP A 325 -29.10 -1.37 22.11
N ILE A 326 -29.62 -2.30 22.92
CA ILE A 326 -29.81 -3.71 22.55
C ILE A 326 -30.88 -3.83 21.46
N ALA A 327 -32.03 -3.18 21.66
CA ALA A 327 -33.12 -3.17 20.69
C ALA A 327 -32.66 -2.55 19.36
N TRP A 328 -31.90 -1.45 19.41
CA TRP A 328 -31.37 -0.82 18.20
C TRP A 328 -30.39 -1.75 17.46
N LEU A 329 -29.53 -2.47 18.17
CA LEU A 329 -28.63 -3.46 17.56
C LEU A 329 -29.41 -4.56 16.85
N TYR A 330 -30.47 -5.09 17.45
CA TYR A 330 -31.30 -6.12 16.82
C TYR A 330 -32.04 -5.60 15.60
N ASN A 331 -32.56 -4.37 15.67
CA ASN A 331 -33.17 -3.71 14.52
C ASN A 331 -32.16 -3.53 13.37
N PHE A 332 -30.93 -3.14 13.70
CA PHE A 332 -29.85 -3.04 12.72
C PHE A 332 -29.52 -4.40 12.08
N LEU A 333 -29.39 -5.47 12.86
CA LEU A 333 -29.11 -6.82 12.36
C LEU A 333 -30.23 -7.34 11.44
N ALA A 334 -31.48 -7.04 11.76
CA ALA A 334 -32.63 -7.38 10.92
C ALA A 334 -32.60 -6.62 9.58
N CYS A 335 -32.23 -5.34 9.57
CA CYS A 335 -32.12 -4.55 8.34
C CYS A 335 -30.82 -4.79 7.52
N ASP A 336 -29.84 -5.49 8.08
CA ASP A 336 -28.53 -5.74 7.43
C ASP A 336 -28.57 -6.88 6.42
N ASP A 337 -29.63 -7.71 6.44
CA ASP A 337 -29.79 -8.82 5.52
C ASP A 337 -30.65 -8.43 4.31
N PRO A 338 -30.05 -8.24 3.12
CA PRO A 338 -30.82 -7.91 1.92
C PRO A 338 -31.66 -9.08 1.39
N ASP A 339 -31.32 -10.32 1.79
CA ASP A 339 -31.99 -11.54 1.32
C ASP A 339 -33.11 -12.01 2.27
N ASP A 340 -33.33 -11.29 3.39
CA ASP A 340 -34.39 -11.60 4.35
C ASP A 340 -35.77 -11.15 3.82
N PRO A 341 -36.72 -12.08 3.57
CA PRO A 341 -38.04 -11.74 3.07
C PRO A 341 -38.91 -11.01 4.11
N ASN A 342 -38.57 -11.06 5.40
CA ASN A 342 -39.32 -10.37 6.45
C ASN A 342 -38.42 -9.93 7.63
N PRO A 343 -37.75 -8.77 7.52
CA PRO A 343 -36.86 -8.26 8.58
C PRO A 343 -37.59 -7.98 9.90
N GLN A 344 -38.90 -7.71 9.87
CA GLN A 344 -39.67 -7.50 11.09
C GLN A 344 -39.80 -8.79 11.91
N ALA A 345 -40.07 -9.93 11.26
CA ALA A 345 -40.13 -11.22 11.96
C ALA A 345 -38.78 -11.59 12.55
N THR A 346 -37.68 -11.34 11.82
CA THR A 346 -36.32 -11.57 12.32
C THR A 346 -36.00 -10.71 13.55
N TYR A 347 -36.50 -9.47 13.62
CA TYR A 347 -36.37 -8.63 14.81
C TYR A 347 -37.15 -9.18 16.00
N GLU A 348 -38.38 -9.65 15.78
CA GLU A 348 -39.22 -10.28 16.80
C GLU A 348 -38.57 -11.58 17.32
N ASP A 349 -38.07 -12.44 16.42
CA ASP A 349 -37.32 -13.65 16.76
C ASP A 349 -36.06 -13.34 17.59
N LEU A 350 -35.33 -12.28 17.25
CA LEU A 350 -34.14 -11.86 18.00
C LEU A 350 -34.49 -11.40 19.42
N LEU A 351 -35.64 -10.75 19.62
CA LEU A 351 -36.12 -10.37 20.94
C LEU A 351 -36.53 -11.61 21.75
N GLU A 352 -37.23 -12.56 21.15
CA GLU A 352 -37.67 -13.80 21.82
C GLU A 352 -36.50 -14.73 22.21
N VAL A 353 -35.52 -14.89 21.32
CA VAL A 353 -34.34 -15.73 21.56
C VAL A 353 -33.39 -15.08 22.57
N SER A 354 -33.48 -13.76 22.76
CA SER A 354 -32.64 -13.07 23.74
C SER A 354 -33.00 -13.49 25.17
N ALA A 355 -32.04 -14.06 25.89
CA ALA A 355 -32.22 -14.48 27.28
C ALA A 355 -32.32 -13.30 28.29
N LEU A 356 -32.48 -12.07 27.80
CA LEU A 356 -32.57 -10.84 28.59
C LEU A 356 -34.01 -10.31 28.50
N PRO A 357 -34.74 -10.19 29.62
CA PRO A 357 -36.08 -9.64 29.59
C PRO A 357 -35.99 -8.12 29.38
N LEU A 358 -36.30 -7.67 28.16
CA LEU A 358 -36.36 -6.26 27.76
C LEU A 358 -37.77 -5.73 28.03
N GLY A 359 -37.91 -4.63 28.77
CA GLY A 359 -39.20 -4.09 29.20
C GLY A 359 -39.72 -2.95 28.34
N GLN A 360 -38.83 -2.18 27.70
CA GLN A 360 -39.17 -1.08 26.76
C GLN A 360 -38.56 -1.36 25.39
N THR A 361 -39.20 -2.20 24.59
CA THR A 361 -38.75 -2.50 23.22
C THR A 361 -39.39 -1.53 22.23
N SER A 362 -38.57 -0.76 21.51
CA SER A 362 -39.00 0.02 20.35
C SER A 362 -39.58 -0.90 19.28
N ALA A 363 -40.64 -0.46 18.60
CA ALA A 363 -41.13 -1.14 17.40
C ALA A 363 -40.04 -1.17 16.31
N TRP A 364 -40.08 -2.18 15.44
CA TRP A 364 -39.19 -2.29 14.28
C TRP A 364 -39.27 -1.02 13.42
N GLN A 365 -38.12 -0.53 12.95
CA GLN A 365 -38.03 0.63 12.07
C GLN A 365 -37.05 0.35 10.93
N PRO A 366 -37.41 0.63 9.67
CA PRO A 366 -36.50 0.42 8.54
C PRO A 366 -35.30 1.35 8.64
N LEU A 367 -34.10 0.78 8.68
CA LEU A 367 -32.83 1.51 8.72
C LEU A 367 -32.07 1.35 7.40
N ASP A 368 -31.51 2.46 6.89
CA ASP A 368 -30.55 2.41 5.80
C ASP A 368 -29.18 2.02 6.36
N THR A 369 -28.87 0.73 6.28
CA THR A 369 -27.62 0.17 6.82
C THR A 369 -26.39 0.52 5.96
N GLY A 370 -26.58 1.07 4.76
CA GLY A 370 -25.50 1.54 3.87
C GLY A 370 -25.00 2.95 4.17
N SER A 371 -25.76 3.74 4.94
CA SER A 371 -25.42 5.13 5.24
C SER A 371 -24.36 5.26 6.34
N SER A 372 -23.43 6.20 6.16
CA SER A 372 -22.37 6.50 7.13
C SER A 372 -22.92 6.95 8.48
N LYS A 373 -24.07 7.63 8.50
CA LYS A 373 -24.73 8.08 9.74
C LYS A 373 -25.17 6.90 10.60
N THR A 374 -25.81 5.91 9.98
CA THR A 374 -26.32 4.71 10.66
C THR A 374 -25.16 3.84 11.15
N GLY A 375 -24.07 3.76 10.40
CA GLY A 375 -22.84 3.09 10.85
C GLY A 375 -22.22 3.74 12.09
N LEU A 376 -22.14 5.07 12.13
CA LEU A 376 -21.64 5.78 13.32
C LEU A 376 -22.56 5.64 14.54
N GLN A 377 -23.89 5.61 14.33
CA GLN A 377 -24.86 5.28 15.38
C GLN A 377 -24.64 3.87 15.93
N LEU A 378 -24.42 2.88 15.06
CA LEU A 378 -24.07 1.51 15.48
C LEU A 378 -22.82 1.51 16.36
N CYS A 379 -21.79 2.28 15.97
CA CYS A 379 -20.58 2.40 16.78
C CYS A 379 -20.91 2.94 18.18
N HIS A 380 -21.74 3.99 18.28
CA HIS A 380 -22.15 4.55 19.58
C HIS A 380 -22.87 3.53 20.47
N HIS A 381 -23.88 2.83 19.93
CA HIS A 381 -24.60 1.78 20.66
C HIS A 381 -23.66 0.65 21.09
N CYS A 382 -22.75 0.24 20.20
CA CYS A 382 -21.71 -0.75 20.50
C CYS A 382 -20.79 -0.34 21.66
N GLU A 383 -20.41 0.94 21.76
CA GLU A 383 -19.63 1.46 22.88
C GLU A 383 -20.39 1.39 24.21
N ALA A 384 -21.70 1.65 24.18
CA ALA A 384 -22.59 1.48 25.32
C ALA A 384 -22.64 0.01 25.75
N LEU A 385 -22.87 -0.91 24.80
CA LEU A 385 -22.90 -2.36 25.04
C LEU A 385 -21.58 -2.91 25.62
N ARG A 386 -20.43 -2.30 25.27
CA ARG A 386 -19.14 -2.70 25.84
C ARG A 386 -19.05 -2.47 27.34
N ARG A 387 -19.79 -1.49 27.88
CA ARG A 387 -19.80 -1.10 29.30
C ARG A 387 -20.64 -2.04 30.18
N LEU A 388 -21.46 -2.89 29.56
CA LEU A 388 -22.27 -3.89 30.23
C LEU A 388 -21.45 -4.87 31.06
N ALA A 389 -22.05 -5.35 32.15
CA ALA A 389 -21.48 -6.42 32.94
C ALA A 389 -21.17 -7.67 32.05
N PRO A 390 -20.07 -8.40 32.33
CA PRO A 390 -19.63 -9.53 31.50
C PRO A 390 -20.71 -10.62 31.30
N ILE A 391 -21.59 -10.80 32.28
CA ILE A 391 -22.66 -11.80 32.22
C ILE A 391 -23.68 -11.47 31.14
N PHE A 392 -24.11 -10.20 31.04
CA PHE A 392 -25.06 -9.74 30.04
C PHE A 392 -24.46 -9.75 28.64
N ARG A 393 -23.17 -9.40 28.51
CA ARG A 393 -22.44 -9.52 27.23
C ARG A 393 -22.38 -10.96 26.74
N ARG A 394 -22.26 -11.94 27.64
CA ARG A 394 -22.29 -13.36 27.28
C ARG A 394 -23.64 -13.80 26.74
N TYR A 395 -24.75 -13.32 27.30
CA TYR A 395 -26.09 -13.60 26.76
C TYR A 395 -26.28 -13.02 25.36
N LEU A 396 -25.90 -11.75 25.15
CA LEU A 396 -25.95 -11.12 23.82
C LEU A 396 -25.09 -11.88 22.79
N LEU A 397 -23.92 -12.35 23.20
CA LEU A 397 -23.04 -13.15 22.34
C LEU A 397 -23.68 -14.49 21.94
N ILE A 398 -24.45 -15.11 22.84
CA ILE A 398 -25.18 -16.35 22.54
C ILE A 398 -26.26 -16.06 21.50
N THR A 399 -27.09 -15.02 21.69
CA THR A 399 -28.14 -14.61 20.74
C THR A 399 -27.55 -14.32 19.36
N LEU A 400 -26.47 -13.54 19.30
CA LEU A 400 -25.79 -13.21 18.06
C LEU A 400 -25.26 -14.46 17.33
N ASN A 401 -24.67 -15.40 18.07
CA ASN A 401 -24.19 -16.64 17.48
C ASN A 401 -25.33 -17.56 16.99
N LEU A 402 -26.48 -17.55 17.66
CA LEU A 402 -27.66 -18.29 17.20
C LEU A 402 -28.21 -17.69 15.89
N HIS A 403 -28.32 -16.36 15.81
CA HIS A 403 -28.77 -15.66 14.60
C HIS A 403 -27.88 -15.95 13.38
N TYR A 404 -26.55 -15.92 13.52
CA TYR A 404 -25.68 -16.24 12.38
C TYR A 404 -25.61 -17.74 12.07
N ARG A 405 -25.95 -18.62 13.02
CA ARG A 405 -25.98 -20.08 12.80
C ARG A 405 -27.21 -20.52 12.01
N SER A 406 -28.32 -19.79 12.06
CA SER A 406 -29.48 -20.09 11.22
C SER A 406 -29.20 -19.81 9.74
N LYS A 407 -28.19 -18.98 9.44
CA LYS A 407 -27.74 -18.69 8.07
C LYS A 407 -26.74 -19.76 7.59
N ALA A 408 -27.05 -20.42 6.47
CA ALA A 408 -26.17 -21.45 5.87
C ALA A 408 -24.87 -20.86 5.32
N GLU A 409 -24.97 -19.65 4.78
CA GLU A 409 -23.93 -18.94 4.07
C GLU A 409 -24.00 -17.46 4.45
N ILE A 410 -22.85 -16.83 4.71
CA ILE A 410 -22.78 -15.41 5.08
C ILE A 410 -21.87 -14.65 4.13
N THR A 411 -22.22 -13.41 3.86
CA THR A 411 -21.41 -12.53 3.03
C THR A 411 -20.17 -12.04 3.79
N LEU A 412 -19.13 -11.62 3.06
CA LEU A 412 -17.92 -11.07 3.66
C LEU A 412 -18.22 -9.85 4.55
N GLN A 413 -19.09 -8.94 4.11
CA GLN A 413 -19.49 -7.77 4.91
C GLN A 413 -20.16 -8.16 6.23
N GLN A 414 -21.07 -9.15 6.20
CA GLN A 414 -21.70 -9.71 7.40
C GLN A 414 -20.68 -10.39 8.32
N ALA A 415 -19.67 -11.06 7.76
CA ALA A 415 -18.60 -11.68 8.54
C ALA A 415 -17.74 -10.63 9.28
N TYR A 416 -17.44 -9.49 8.65
CA TYR A 416 -16.75 -8.36 9.28
C TYR A 416 -17.58 -7.75 10.42
N LEU A 417 -18.88 -7.53 10.20
CA LEU A 417 -19.79 -7.02 11.22
C LEU A 417 -19.88 -8.00 12.41
N ARG A 418 -20.11 -9.28 12.14
CA ARG A 418 -20.14 -10.35 13.15
C ARG A 418 -18.85 -10.35 13.98
N PHE A 419 -17.70 -10.30 13.32
CA PHE A 419 -16.40 -10.24 13.99
C PHE A 419 -16.30 -9.02 14.93
N ALA A 420 -16.68 -7.83 14.46
CA ALA A 420 -16.59 -6.61 15.25
C ALA A 420 -17.51 -6.66 16.49
N LEU A 421 -18.75 -7.15 16.32
CA LEU A 421 -19.70 -7.35 17.42
C LEU A 421 -19.21 -8.40 18.42
N GLN A 422 -18.65 -9.51 17.95
CA GLN A 422 -18.05 -10.52 18.82
C GLN A 422 -16.92 -9.94 19.67
N GLN A 423 -16.02 -9.14 19.08
CA GLN A 423 -14.91 -8.50 19.81
C GLN A 423 -15.38 -7.59 20.94
N ILE A 424 -16.44 -6.81 20.70
CA ILE A 424 -17.05 -5.96 21.74
C ILE A 424 -17.58 -6.78 22.90
N LEU A 425 -18.28 -7.87 22.58
CA LEU A 425 -18.97 -8.66 23.59
C LEU A 425 -18.00 -9.55 24.39
N THR A 426 -16.99 -10.18 23.75
CA THR A 426 -16.02 -11.06 24.42
C THR A 426 -15.05 -10.31 25.34
N GLY A 427 -14.73 -9.05 25.05
CA GLY A 427 -13.68 -8.31 25.78
C GLY A 427 -12.27 -8.85 25.49
N PRO A 428 -11.23 -8.37 26.23
CA PRO A 428 -9.85 -8.81 25.98
C PRO A 428 -9.73 -10.33 26.16
N PRO A 429 -9.07 -11.03 25.23
CA PRO A 429 -8.84 -12.46 25.39
C PRO A 429 -8.04 -12.71 26.68
N PRO A 430 -8.33 -13.78 27.44
CA PRO A 430 -7.47 -14.18 28.54
C PRO A 430 -6.04 -14.42 27.99
N PRO A 431 -4.98 -14.12 28.76
CA PRO A 431 -3.61 -14.30 28.29
C PRO A 431 -3.42 -15.76 27.84
N GLN A 432 -3.23 -15.96 26.54
CA GLN A 432 -3.03 -17.27 25.96
C GLN A 432 -1.74 -17.87 26.54
N LYS A 433 -1.87 -18.87 27.42
CA LYS A 433 -0.77 -19.80 27.71
C LYS A 433 -0.35 -20.40 26.37
N ARG A 434 0.89 -20.12 25.94
CA ARG A 434 1.55 -20.61 24.72
C ARG A 434 1.00 -21.98 24.30
N GLN A 435 0.03 -22.00 23.40
CA GLN A 435 -0.39 -23.24 22.75
C GLN A 435 0.68 -23.55 21.68
N ARG A 436 1.20 -24.78 21.74
CA ARG A 436 2.27 -25.25 20.87
C ARG A 436 1.80 -25.13 19.43
N GLY A 437 2.41 -24.22 18.67
CA GLY A 437 2.12 -24.03 17.26
C GLY A 437 2.25 -25.35 16.51
N ILE A 438 1.20 -25.73 15.80
CA ILE A 438 1.22 -26.88 14.91
C ILE A 438 2.16 -26.54 13.75
N ASN A 439 3.22 -27.32 13.66
CA ASN A 439 4.30 -27.16 12.69
C ASN A 439 3.78 -27.57 11.29
N ILE A 440 3.91 -26.68 10.31
CA ILE A 440 3.45 -26.85 8.91
C ILE A 440 4.17 -28.03 8.19
N GLY A 441 5.13 -28.69 8.85
CA GLY A 441 5.67 -29.99 8.43
C GLY A 441 4.73 -31.19 8.60
N PHE A 442 3.67 -31.10 9.40
CA PHE A 442 2.78 -32.26 9.68
C PHE A 442 1.71 -32.49 8.58
N LEU A 443 1.28 -31.44 7.89
CA LEU A 443 0.28 -31.55 6.81
C LEU A 443 0.84 -32.12 5.49
N ARG A 444 2.16 -32.33 5.39
CA ARG A 444 2.78 -33.10 4.29
C ARG A 444 2.89 -34.60 4.56
N ARG A 445 2.57 -35.09 5.77
CA ARG A 445 2.62 -36.52 6.15
C ARG A 445 1.25 -37.21 6.18
N VAL A 446 0.15 -36.47 6.06
CA VAL A 446 -1.20 -37.04 6.09
C VAL A 446 -1.80 -36.88 4.69
N GLY A 447 -1.56 -37.88 3.84
CA GLY A 447 -1.73 -37.81 2.39
C GLY A 447 -3.16 -37.51 1.90
N PHE A 448 -3.36 -36.28 1.44
CA PHE A 448 -4.46 -35.93 0.53
C PHE A 448 -3.88 -35.56 -0.84
N SER A 449 -4.03 -36.46 -1.80
CA SER A 449 -3.76 -36.21 -3.23
C SER A 449 -4.93 -35.44 -3.87
N PRO A 450 -4.69 -34.54 -4.83
CA PRO A 450 -5.76 -33.92 -5.61
C PRO A 450 -6.39 -34.95 -6.57
N PRO A 451 -7.70 -34.85 -6.90
CA PRO A 451 -8.35 -35.78 -7.80
C PRO A 451 -7.78 -35.65 -9.22
N SER A 452 -7.49 -36.80 -9.81
CA SER A 452 -6.95 -36.98 -11.15
C SER A 452 -7.94 -36.51 -12.22
N ARG A 453 -7.40 -35.86 -13.26
CA ARG A 453 -8.07 -35.64 -14.54
C ARG A 453 -8.58 -36.96 -15.12
N THR A 454 -9.89 -37.00 -15.37
CA THR A 454 -10.52 -37.45 -16.62
C THR A 454 -11.86 -36.74 -16.73
#